data_AF-A0A2M8FQ10-F1
#
_entry.id   AF-A0A2M8FQ10-F1
#
_cell.length_a   1.000
_cell.length_b   1.000
_cell.length_c   1.000
_cell.angle_alpha   90.00
_cell.angle_beta   90.00
_cell.angle_gamma   90.00
#
_symmetry.space_group_name_H-M   'P 1'
#
loop_
_entity.id
_entity.type
_entity.pdbx_description
1 polymer ?
#
loop_
_entity_poly.entity_id
_entity_poly.type
_entity_poly.pdbx_seq_one_letter_code
_entity_poly.pdbx_strand_id
1 'polypeptide(L)'
;MIKNEEQQEKFLILYKPIHDRFERFCRARVFGNMEYQDLMNDTLLVAFQKLDTLKSEKAFLSFIIGISVRILANHHKKKKEDLTANLNDFDIPDSNANTERDIEVYLLHKVLALLPDEQRECIVLFEITGFSIKEIMEIQNSSESAVKQRLKRGREKLVELLTFESDYKTKEVKNGTR
;
A
#
# COMPACT_ATOMS: atom_id res chain seq x y z
N MET A 1 33.90 14.36 -0.78
CA MET A 1 33.05 14.58 -1.96
C MET A 1 32.80 13.28 -2.71
N ILE A 2 33.85 12.54 -3.11
CA ILE A 2 33.79 11.28 -3.89
C ILE A 2 32.91 10.17 -3.27
N LYS A 3 32.93 10.01 -1.94
CA LYS A 3 32.19 8.93 -1.24
C LYS A 3 30.65 9.04 -1.37
N ASN A 4 30.13 10.26 -1.59
CA ASN A 4 28.69 10.49 -1.70
C ASN A 4 28.19 10.20 -3.13
N GLU A 5 29.03 10.41 -4.14
CA GLU A 5 28.72 10.14 -5.55
C GLU A 5 28.65 8.63 -5.83
N GLU A 6 29.61 7.85 -5.30
CA GLU A 6 29.61 6.38 -5.43
C GLU A 6 28.40 5.73 -4.73
N GLN A 7 28.03 6.23 -3.55
CA GLN A 7 26.84 5.78 -2.82
C GLN A 7 25.55 6.11 -3.59
N GLN A 8 25.48 7.31 -4.19
CA GLN A 8 24.36 7.73 -5.03
C GLN A 8 24.23 6.87 -6.27
N GLU A 9 25.34 6.59 -6.96
CA GLU A 9 25.35 5.72 -8.15
C GLU A 9 24.86 4.31 -7.80
N LYS A 10 25.40 3.71 -6.74
CA LYS A 10 24.97 2.40 -6.25
C LYS A 10 23.48 2.37 -5.92
N PHE A 11 22.98 3.39 -5.22
CA PHE A 11 21.55 3.49 -4.90
C PHE A 11 20.68 3.54 -6.16
N LEU A 12 21.08 4.35 -7.15
CA LEU A 12 20.34 4.49 -8.40
C LEU A 12 20.33 3.19 -9.23
N ILE A 13 21.45 2.44 -9.24
CA ILE A 13 21.52 1.13 -9.89
C ILE A 13 20.52 0.15 -9.27
N LEU A 14 20.37 0.17 -7.94
CA LEU A 14 19.42 -0.69 -7.23
C LEU A 14 17.97 -0.23 -7.39
N TYR A 15 17.73 1.09 -7.43
CA TYR A 15 16.39 1.66 -7.44
C TYR A 15 15.73 1.71 -8.82
N LYS A 16 16.44 2.13 -9.87
CA LYS A 16 15.87 2.30 -11.22
C LYS A 16 15.08 1.07 -11.71
N PRO A 17 15.57 -0.18 -11.55
CA PRO A 17 14.85 -1.35 -12.05
C PRO A 17 13.54 -1.65 -11.31
N ILE A 18 13.35 -1.10 -10.11
CA ILE A 18 12.19 -1.39 -9.25
C ILE A 18 11.26 -0.18 -9.04
N HIS A 19 11.60 0.98 -9.62
CA HIS A 19 10.88 2.24 -9.46
C HIS A 19 9.37 2.07 -9.64
N ASP A 20 8.92 1.57 -10.80
CA ASP A 20 7.50 1.45 -11.13
C ASP A 20 6.76 0.50 -10.17
N ARG A 21 7.42 -0.58 -9.73
CA ARG A 21 6.85 -1.54 -8.78
C ARG A 21 6.66 -0.90 -7.41
N PHE A 22 7.65 -0.12 -6.97
CA PHE A 22 7.59 0.59 -5.71
C PHE A 22 6.59 1.75 -5.72
N GLU A 23 6.48 2.48 -6.83
CA GLU A 23 5.48 3.52 -7.00
C GLU A 23 4.06 2.92 -6.93
N ARG A 24 3.79 1.84 -7.69
CA ARG A 24 2.52 1.11 -7.61
C ARG A 24 2.20 0.69 -6.18
N PHE A 25 3.20 0.21 -5.43
CA PHE A 25 3.03 -0.14 -4.03
C PHE A 25 2.63 1.07 -3.19
N CYS A 26 3.36 2.18 -3.29
CA CYS A 26 3.05 3.39 -2.51
C CYS A 26 1.64 3.89 -2.80
N ARG A 27 1.27 4.01 -4.09
CA ARG A 27 -0.10 4.40 -4.51
C ARG A 27 -1.16 3.49 -3.91
N ALA A 28 -0.95 2.18 -4.03
CA ALA A 28 -1.89 1.20 -3.51
C ALA A 28 -2.02 1.24 -1.99
N ARG A 29 -0.95 1.62 -1.30
CA ARG A 29 -0.80 1.48 0.15
C ARG A 29 -1.16 2.73 0.95
N VAL A 30 -1.10 3.93 0.36
CA VAL A 30 -1.46 5.17 1.07
C VAL A 30 -2.96 5.28 1.33
N PHE A 31 -3.84 4.70 0.51
CA PHE A 31 -5.30 4.69 0.70
C PHE A 31 -5.89 6.07 1.07
N GLY A 32 -5.40 7.16 0.48
CA GLY A 32 -5.85 8.53 0.77
C GLY A 32 -5.45 9.07 2.17
N ASN A 33 -4.55 8.39 2.88
CA ASN A 33 -4.06 8.87 4.19
C ASN A 33 -2.96 9.92 4.06
N MET A 34 -2.22 9.91 2.96
CA MET A 34 -1.18 10.86 2.59
C MET A 34 -0.96 10.77 1.07
N GLU A 35 -0.24 11.74 0.51
CA GLU A 35 0.22 11.67 -0.88
C GLU A 35 1.21 10.51 -1.07
N TYR A 36 1.06 9.74 -2.15
CA TYR A 36 1.95 8.60 -2.39
C TYR A 36 3.38 9.05 -2.72
N GLN A 37 3.56 10.23 -3.32
CA GLN A 37 4.89 10.80 -3.57
C GLN A 37 5.61 11.09 -2.26
N ASP A 38 4.92 11.56 -1.23
CA ASP A 38 5.52 11.84 0.07
C ASP A 38 6.02 10.56 0.73
N LEU A 39 5.19 9.50 0.72
CA LEU A 39 5.61 8.19 1.21
C LEU A 39 6.84 7.66 0.46
N MET A 40 6.84 7.81 -0.87
CA MET A 40 7.93 7.36 -1.71
C MET A 40 9.21 8.13 -1.40
N ASN A 41 9.15 9.46 -1.36
CA ASN A 41 10.29 10.34 -1.11
C ASN A 41 10.90 10.12 0.28
N ASP A 42 10.07 10.07 1.32
CA ASP A 42 10.53 9.80 2.69
C ASP A 42 11.18 8.42 2.79
N THR A 43 10.60 7.43 2.10
CA THR A 43 11.17 6.08 2.06
C THR A 43 12.53 6.08 1.38
N LEU A 44 12.67 6.74 0.23
CA LEU A 44 13.93 6.79 -0.50
C LEU A 44 15.01 7.54 0.28
N LEU A 45 14.64 8.61 0.97
CA LEU A 45 15.56 9.36 1.84
C LEU A 45 16.10 8.46 2.96
N VAL A 46 15.21 7.77 3.69
CA VAL A 46 15.61 6.86 4.77
C VAL A 46 16.40 5.67 4.22
N ALA A 47 16.01 5.14 3.07
CA ALA A 47 16.71 4.02 2.41
C ALA A 47 18.12 4.42 1.99
N PHE A 48 18.30 5.63 1.44
CA PHE A 48 19.61 6.15 1.04
C PHE A 48 20.53 6.32 2.25
N GLN A 49 20.01 6.89 3.35
CA GLN A 49 20.74 7.07 4.61
C GLN A 49 21.15 5.75 5.25
N LYS A 50 20.36 4.68 5.05
CA LYS A 50 20.58 3.35 5.65
C LYS A 50 21.06 2.31 4.65
N LEU A 51 21.58 2.74 3.50
CA LEU A 51 21.97 1.84 2.41
C LEU A 51 23.07 0.85 2.86
N ASP A 52 23.92 1.26 3.80
CA ASP A 52 24.95 0.44 4.44
C ASP A 52 24.40 -0.74 5.25
N THR A 53 23.15 -0.66 5.71
CA THR A 53 22.46 -1.76 6.42
C THR A 53 21.83 -2.79 5.49
N LEU A 54 21.91 -2.57 4.18
CA LEU A 54 21.33 -3.47 3.18
C LEU A 54 22.06 -4.82 3.19
N LYS A 55 21.31 -5.89 3.48
CA LYS A 55 21.86 -7.25 3.56
C LYS A 55 22.39 -7.77 2.22
N SER A 56 21.72 -7.44 1.12
CA SER A 56 22.14 -7.79 -0.24
C SER A 56 21.40 -6.93 -1.25
N GLU A 57 21.95 -6.79 -2.45
CA GLU A 57 21.33 -6.06 -3.55
C GLU A 57 19.94 -6.62 -3.92
N LYS A 58 19.78 -7.95 -3.84
CA LYS A 58 18.51 -8.64 -4.10
C LYS A 58 17.43 -8.28 -3.07
N ALA A 59 17.82 -7.91 -1.85
CA ALA A 59 16.90 -7.52 -0.78
C ALA A 59 16.51 -6.03 -0.84
N PHE A 60 16.95 -5.27 -1.84
CA PHE A 60 16.71 -3.82 -1.88
C PHE A 60 15.22 -3.48 -1.92
N LEU A 61 14.42 -4.24 -2.68
CA LEU A 61 12.98 -4.00 -2.78
C LEU A 61 12.24 -4.28 -1.45
N SER A 62 12.55 -5.40 -0.79
CA SER A 62 11.96 -5.72 0.52
C SER A 62 12.43 -4.75 1.60
N PHE A 63 13.66 -4.24 1.49
CA PHE A 63 14.21 -3.21 2.36
C PHE A 63 13.40 -1.90 2.29
N ILE A 64 13.16 -1.36 1.09
CA ILE A 64 12.38 -0.11 0.94
C ILE A 64 10.90 -0.31 1.30
N ILE A 65 10.31 -1.47 1.02
CA ILE A 65 8.94 -1.79 1.45
C ILE A 65 8.84 -1.81 2.98
N GLY A 66 9.80 -2.43 3.67
CA GLY A 66 9.81 -2.42 5.13
C GLY A 66 9.90 -1.00 5.71
N ILE A 67 10.66 -0.11 5.06
CA ILE A 67 10.76 1.30 5.46
C ILE A 67 9.42 2.02 5.25
N SER A 68 8.79 1.89 4.08
CA SER A 68 7.53 2.57 3.78
C SER A 68 6.39 2.14 4.69
N VAL A 69 6.31 0.84 5.04
CA VAL A 69 5.32 0.32 5.99
C VAL A 69 5.48 0.95 7.37
N ARG A 70 6.73 1.13 7.85
CA ARG A 70 6.99 1.80 9.14
C ARG A 70 6.64 3.29 9.10
N ILE A 71 6.94 3.98 8.00
CA ILE A 71 6.58 5.39 7.82
C ILE A 71 5.06 5.57 7.90
N LEU A 72 4.30 4.74 7.16
CA LEU A 72 2.85 4.77 7.21
C LEU A 72 2.30 4.48 8.60
N ALA A 73 2.79 3.44 9.29
CA ALA A 73 2.34 3.11 10.63
C ALA A 73 2.54 4.29 11.61
N ASN A 74 3.68 4.98 11.51
CA ASN A 74 3.96 6.17 12.30
C ASN A 74 3.05 7.35 11.91
N HIS A 75 2.79 7.55 10.62
CA HIS A 75 1.87 8.57 10.13
C HIS A 75 0.45 8.37 10.67
N HIS A 76 -0.06 7.13 10.61
CA HIS A 76 -1.36 6.78 11.18
C HIS A 76 -1.43 7.00 12.69
N LYS A 77 -0.37 6.66 13.43
CA LYS A 77 -0.31 6.88 14.87
C LYS A 77 -0.40 8.37 15.21
N LYS A 78 0.39 9.22 14.53
CA LYS A 78 0.36 10.67 14.71
C LYS A 78 -1.00 11.27 14.38
N LYS A 79 -1.57 10.94 13.22
CA LYS A 79 -2.91 11.40 12.82
C LYS A 79 -3.97 11.02 13.85
N LYS A 80 -3.88 9.82 14.43
CA LYS A 80 -4.80 9.38 15.50
C LYS A 80 -4.60 10.19 16.78
N GLU A 81 -3.36 10.46 17.18
CA GLU A 81 -3.04 11.30 18.35
C GLU A 81 -3.58 12.73 18.16
N ASP A 82 -3.39 13.32 16.98
CA ASP A 82 -3.90 14.66 16.65
C ASP A 82 -5.43 14.73 16.64
N LEU A 83 -6.11 13.70 16.12
CA LEU A 83 -7.58 13.58 16.16
C LEU A 83 -8.11 13.39 17.59
N THR A 84 -7.39 12.65 18.44
CA THR A 84 -7.78 12.51 19.85
C THR A 84 -7.53 13.77 20.68
N ALA A 85 -6.58 14.61 20.28
CA ALA A 85 -6.33 15.91 20.89
C ALA A 85 -7.34 16.98 20.44
N ASN A 86 -7.93 16.83 19.24
CA ASN A 86 -8.92 17.75 18.67
C ASN A 86 -10.27 17.05 18.49
N LEU A 87 -11.01 16.84 19.60
CA LEU A 87 -12.35 16.24 19.60
C LEU A 87 -13.46 17.13 18.99
N ASN A 88 -13.18 17.97 17.99
CA ASN A 88 -14.19 18.86 17.39
C ASN A 88 -14.17 19.02 15.86
N ASP A 89 -13.27 18.40 15.10
CA ASP A 89 -13.36 18.46 13.64
C ASP A 89 -13.35 17.06 13.02
N PHE A 90 -14.55 16.62 12.64
CA PHE A 90 -14.68 15.62 11.59
C PHE A 90 -14.40 16.29 10.24
N ASP A 91 -13.12 16.40 9.89
CA ASP A 91 -12.76 16.68 8.51
C ASP A 91 -13.08 15.45 7.66
N ILE A 92 -14.24 15.52 7.01
CA ILE A 92 -14.56 14.72 5.83
C ILE A 92 -13.50 15.10 4.79
N PRO A 93 -12.73 14.14 4.23
CA PRO A 93 -11.77 14.44 3.17
C PRO A 93 -12.48 15.19 2.05
N ASP A 94 -11.93 16.35 1.69
CA ASP A 94 -12.47 17.27 0.69
C ASP A 94 -12.70 16.50 -0.62
N SER A 95 -13.98 16.30 -0.95
CA SER A 95 -14.41 15.54 -2.12
C SER A 95 -14.32 16.42 -3.36
N ASN A 96 -13.09 16.64 -3.81
CA ASN A 96 -12.81 17.28 -5.10
C ASN A 96 -12.19 16.29 -6.10
N ALA A 97 -12.60 15.02 -6.06
CA ALA A 97 -12.20 13.99 -7.03
C ALA A 97 -13.32 13.73 -8.05
N ASN A 98 -13.46 14.64 -9.02
CA ASN A 98 -14.47 14.57 -10.08
C ASN A 98 -13.98 13.73 -11.28
N THR A 99 -13.80 12.42 -11.07
CA THR A 99 -13.75 11.44 -12.17
C THR A 99 -14.34 10.10 -11.71
N GLU A 100 -15.12 9.41 -12.54
CA GLU A 100 -15.66 8.07 -12.23
C GLU A 100 -14.57 7.07 -11.82
N ARG A 101 -13.37 7.19 -12.41
CA ARG A 101 -12.19 6.39 -12.04
C ARG A 101 -11.72 6.60 -10.61
N ASP A 102 -11.78 7.83 -10.10
CA ASP A 102 -11.32 8.14 -8.74
C ASP A 102 -12.26 7.52 -7.70
N ILE A 103 -13.56 7.47 -8.03
CA ILE A 103 -14.58 6.80 -7.21
C ILE A 103 -14.38 5.28 -7.22
N GLU A 104 -14.12 4.67 -8.39
CA GLU A 104 -13.83 3.23 -8.49
C GLU A 104 -12.57 2.84 -7.71
N VAL A 105 -11.50 3.62 -7.84
CA VAL A 105 -10.24 3.42 -7.10
C VAL A 105 -10.48 3.58 -5.60
N TYR A 106 -11.24 4.60 -5.18
CA TYR A 106 -11.62 4.79 -3.77
C TYR A 106 -12.43 3.62 -3.20
N LEU A 107 -13.41 3.10 -3.96
CA LEU A 107 -14.20 1.95 -3.54
C LEU A 107 -13.35 0.69 -3.43
N LEU A 108 -12.48 0.42 -4.41
CA LEU A 108 -11.51 -0.69 -4.36
C LEU A 108 -10.65 -0.60 -3.10
N HIS A 109 -10.17 0.59 -2.78
CA HIS A 109 -9.38 0.86 -1.58
C HIS A 109 -10.15 0.60 -0.28
N LYS A 110 -11.42 1.00 -0.21
CA LYS A 110 -12.30 0.69 0.94
C LYS A 110 -12.53 -0.81 1.11
N VAL A 111 -12.82 -1.52 0.03
CA VAL A 111 -13.07 -2.97 0.08
C VAL A 111 -11.80 -3.72 0.49
N LEU A 112 -10.64 -3.33 -0.03
CA LEU A 112 -9.36 -3.90 0.40
C LEU A 112 -9.14 -3.71 1.91
N ALA A 113 -9.49 -2.55 2.47
CA ALA A 113 -9.32 -2.27 3.90
C ALA A 113 -10.12 -3.21 4.83
N LEU A 114 -11.18 -3.86 4.33
CA LEU A 114 -11.98 -4.84 5.08
C LEU A 114 -11.31 -6.22 5.19
N LEU A 115 -10.25 -6.47 4.43
CA LEU A 115 -9.49 -7.71 4.53
C LEU A 115 -8.58 -7.71 5.77
N PRO A 116 -8.32 -8.89 6.38
CA PRO A 116 -7.25 -9.04 7.37
C PRO A 116 -5.91 -8.54 6.83
N ASP A 117 -5.12 -7.88 7.68
CA ASP A 117 -3.91 -7.15 7.28
C ASP A 117 -2.94 -7.96 6.42
N GLU A 118 -2.63 -9.19 6.82
CA GLU A 118 -1.70 -10.05 6.06
C GLU A 118 -2.25 -10.47 4.70
N GLN A 119 -3.57 -10.67 4.59
CA GLN A 119 -4.23 -11.03 3.33
C GLN A 119 -4.28 -9.81 2.40
N ARG A 120 -4.66 -8.65 2.94
CA ARG A 120 -4.65 -7.37 2.23
C ARG A 120 -3.28 -7.07 1.64
N GLU A 121 -2.25 -7.18 2.47
CA GLU A 121 -0.87 -6.94 2.04
C GLU A 121 -0.43 -7.95 0.96
N CYS A 122 -0.76 -9.23 1.12
CA CYS A 122 -0.50 -10.24 0.09
C CYS A 122 -1.16 -9.89 -1.26
N ILE A 123 -2.43 -9.46 -1.24
CA ILE A 123 -3.17 -9.08 -2.45
C ILE A 123 -2.53 -7.86 -3.12
N VAL A 124 -2.19 -6.82 -2.35
CA VAL A 124 -1.52 -5.61 -2.88
C VAL A 124 -0.15 -5.97 -3.48
N LEU A 125 0.63 -6.77 -2.77
CA LEU A 125 1.95 -7.20 -3.24
C LEU A 125 1.84 -8.03 -4.53
N PHE A 126 0.90 -8.96 -4.61
CA PHE A 126 0.80 -9.85 -5.77
C PHE A 126 0.08 -9.19 -6.96
N GLU A 127 -1.19 -8.79 -6.77
CA GLU A 127 -2.08 -8.41 -7.86
C GLU A 127 -1.85 -6.98 -8.37
N ILE A 128 -1.53 -6.05 -7.46
CA ILE A 128 -1.42 -4.62 -7.81
C ILE A 128 0.01 -4.27 -8.22
N THR A 129 0.98 -4.80 -7.49
CA THR A 129 2.38 -4.38 -7.62
C THR A 129 3.24 -5.37 -8.41
N GLY A 130 2.76 -6.60 -8.59
CA GLY A 130 3.34 -7.62 -9.47
C GLY A 130 4.47 -8.43 -8.82
N PHE A 131 4.47 -8.59 -7.51
CA PHE A 131 5.47 -9.40 -6.82
C PHE A 131 5.25 -10.88 -7.05
N SER A 132 6.35 -11.59 -7.28
CA SER A 132 6.35 -13.04 -7.28
C SER A 132 6.10 -13.58 -5.87
N ILE A 133 5.58 -14.81 -5.78
CA ILE A 133 5.36 -15.48 -4.49
C ILE A 133 6.67 -15.54 -3.67
N LYS A 134 7.81 -15.76 -4.33
CA LYS A 134 9.13 -15.79 -3.68
C LYS A 134 9.48 -14.45 -3.02
N GLU A 135 9.27 -13.34 -3.71
CA GLU A 135 9.55 -12.02 -3.13
C GLU A 135 8.58 -11.71 -1.97
N ILE A 136 7.31 -12.13 -2.06
CA ILE A 136 6.33 -11.95 -0.98
C ILE A 136 6.70 -12.79 0.26
N MET A 137 7.22 -14.00 0.07
CA MET A 137 7.73 -14.83 1.17
C MET A 137 8.84 -14.10 1.94
N GLU A 138 9.76 -13.44 1.23
CA GLU A 138 10.84 -12.67 1.83
C GLU A 138 10.32 -11.42 2.57
N ILE A 139 9.35 -10.70 1.98
CA ILE A 139 8.76 -9.49 2.58
C ILE A 139 7.98 -9.82 3.85
N GLN A 140 7.12 -10.85 3.80
CA GLN A 140 6.24 -11.23 4.90
C GLN A 140 6.88 -12.23 5.87
N ASN A 141 8.12 -12.64 5.64
CA ASN A 141 8.81 -13.69 6.39
C ASN A 141 7.93 -14.94 6.59
N SER A 142 7.41 -15.49 5.49
CA SER A 142 6.42 -16.56 5.52
C SER A 142 6.67 -17.64 4.47
N SER A 143 6.04 -18.81 4.65
CA SER A 143 6.19 -19.93 3.71
C SER A 143 5.39 -19.73 2.43
N GLU A 144 5.79 -20.41 1.35
CA GLU A 144 5.08 -20.38 0.08
C GLU A 144 3.60 -20.78 0.23
N SER A 145 3.35 -21.80 1.06
CA SER A 145 2.00 -22.27 1.38
C SER A 145 1.16 -21.19 2.06
N ALA A 146 1.75 -20.47 3.03
CA ALA A 146 1.07 -19.38 3.72
C ALA A 146 0.72 -18.23 2.76
N VAL A 147 1.65 -17.82 1.88
CA VAL A 147 1.39 -16.79 0.86
C VAL A 147 0.26 -17.21 -0.07
N LYS A 148 0.31 -18.43 -0.63
CA LYS A 148 -0.76 -18.96 -1.50
C LYS A 148 -2.11 -19.00 -0.80
N GLN A 149 -2.14 -19.40 0.47
CA GLN A 149 -3.36 -19.44 1.27
C GLN A 149 -3.91 -18.03 1.55
N ARG A 150 -3.06 -17.07 1.89
CA ARG A 150 -3.45 -15.66 2.06
C ARG A 150 -4.03 -15.07 0.77
N LEU A 151 -3.40 -15.34 -0.38
CA LEU A 151 -3.92 -14.91 -1.68
C LEU A 151 -5.28 -15.55 -1.99
N LYS A 152 -5.42 -16.87 -1.79
CA LYS A 152 -6.69 -17.56 -2.01
C LYS A 152 -7.81 -16.97 -1.14
N ARG A 153 -7.59 -16.88 0.18
CA ARG A 153 -8.59 -16.35 1.13
C ARG A 153 -8.90 -14.88 0.89
N GLY A 154 -7.88 -14.08 0.56
CA GLY A 154 -8.06 -12.67 0.21
C GLY A 154 -8.94 -12.50 -1.02
N ARG A 155 -8.71 -13.29 -2.08
CA ARG A 155 -9.55 -13.29 -3.29
C ARG A 155 -10.99 -13.72 -2.98
N GLU A 156 -11.17 -14.81 -2.24
CA GLU A 156 -12.50 -15.29 -1.84
C GLU A 156 -13.28 -14.22 -1.07
N LYS A 157 -12.62 -13.54 -0.13
CA LYS A 157 -13.24 -12.48 0.66
C LYS A 157 -13.55 -11.23 -0.17
N LEU A 158 -12.67 -10.85 -1.10
CA LEU A 158 -12.94 -9.76 -2.04
C LEU A 158 -14.17 -10.05 -2.90
N VAL A 159 -14.29 -11.27 -3.42
CA VAL A 159 -15.47 -11.67 -4.20
C VAL A 159 -16.73 -11.54 -3.35
N GLU A 160 -16.72 -12.06 -2.12
CA GLU A 160 -17.86 -11.96 -1.18
C GLU A 160 -18.28 -10.50 -0.91
N LEU A 161 -17.29 -9.62 -0.67
CA LEU A 161 -17.56 -8.20 -0.38
C LEU A 161 -18.11 -7.46 -1.60
N LEU A 162 -17.55 -7.70 -2.78
CA LEU A 162 -17.96 -7.05 -4.02
C LEU A 162 -19.32 -7.54 -4.51
N THR A 163 -19.64 -8.83 -4.36
CA THR A 163 -20.96 -9.36 -4.72
C THR A 163 -22.04 -8.85 -3.78
N PHE A 164 -21.76 -8.78 -2.48
CA PHE A 164 -22.71 -8.23 -1.50
C PHE A 164 -23.02 -6.75 -1.76
N GLU A 165 -22.02 -5.91 -2.08
CA GLU A 165 -22.27 -4.52 -2.48
C GLU A 165 -23.09 -4.41 -3.78
N SER A 166 -22.85 -5.28 -4.75
CA SER A 166 -23.60 -5.29 -6.02
C SER A 166 -25.09 -5.65 -5.82
N ASP A 167 -25.38 -6.58 -4.90
CA ASP A 167 -26.74 -6.98 -4.56
C ASP A 167 -27.50 -5.89 -3.79
N TYR A 168 -26.81 -5.10 -2.96
CA TYR A 168 -27.39 -3.95 -2.26
C TYR A 168 -27.69 -2.78 -3.20
N LYS A 169 -26.76 -2.40 -4.09
CA LYS A 169 -27.02 -1.36 -5.11
C LYS A 169 -28.20 -1.72 -6.01
N THR A 170 -28.36 -3.00 -6.36
CA THR A 170 -29.48 -3.47 -7.18
C THR A 170 -30.83 -3.39 -6.43
N LYS A 171 -30.84 -3.52 -5.10
CA LYS A 171 -32.05 -3.40 -4.27
C LYS A 171 -32.45 -1.95 -3.98
N GLU A 172 -31.49 -1.06 -3.75
CA GLU A 172 -31.79 0.37 -3.51
C GLU A 172 -32.33 1.07 -4.75
N VAL A 173 -31.78 0.78 -5.94
CA VAL A 173 -32.30 1.33 -7.20
C VAL A 173 -33.74 0.88 -7.49
N LYS A 174 -34.14 -0.31 -7.03
CA LYS A 174 -35.52 -0.81 -7.17
C LYS A 174 -36.50 -0.23 -6.13
N ASN A 175 -35.99 0.24 -4.99
CA ASN A 175 -36.82 0.78 -3.90
C ASN A 175 -36.89 2.32 -3.90
N GLY A 176 -36.07 3.00 -4.69
CA GLY A 176 -36.00 4.47 -4.78
C GLY A 176 -36.90 5.12 -5.83
N THR A 177 -37.68 4.36 -6.62
CA THR A 177 -38.62 4.93 -7.59
C THR A 177 -40.02 4.97 -6.98
N ARG A 178 -40.34 6.08 -6.32
CA ARG A 178 -41.72 6.46 -5.99
C ARG A 178 -41.96 7.90 -6.37
#